data_AF-A0A926V6P1-F1
#
_entry.id   AF-A0A926V6P1-F1
#
_cell.length_a   1.000
_cell.length_b   1.000
_cell.length_c   1.000
_cell.angle_alpha   90.00
_cell.angle_beta   90.00
_cell.angle_gamma   90.00
#
_symmetry.space_group_name_H-M   'P 1'
#
loop_
_entity.id
_entity.type
_entity.pdbx_description
1 polymer ?
#
loop_
_entity_poly.entity_id
_entity_poly.type
_entity_poly.pdbx_seq_one_letter_code
_entity_poly.pdbx_strand_id
1 'polypeptide(L)' 'MTIVPGTPVKLPDGRDGIVIPPPISSRDRVLVKVKGGKKVWFGVDECVPVFSAP' A
#
# COMPACT_ATOMS: atom_id res chain seq x y z
N MET A 1 -0.86 -12.15 -5.34
CA MET A 1 -0.44 -10.82 -5.83
C MET A 1 0.75 -10.38 -5.00
N THR A 2 1.79 -9.83 -5.63
CA THR A 2 2.96 -9.31 -4.89
C THR A 2 2.89 -7.80 -4.94
N ILE A 3 2.53 -7.17 -3.82
CA ILE A 3 2.53 -5.71 -3.68
C ILE A 3 3.94 -5.30 -3.27
N VAL A 4 4.60 -4.47 -4.09
CA VAL A 4 5.98 -4.04 -3.87
C VAL A 4 6.05 -2.57 -3.46
N PRO A 5 7.12 -2.13 -2.78
CA PRO A 5 7.34 -0.72 -2.54
C PRO A 5 7.31 0.10 -3.84
N GLY A 6 6.62 1.24 -3.82
CA GLY A 6 6.38 2.09 -4.98
C GLY A 6 5.04 1.82 -5.68
N THR A 7 4.36 0.71 -5.38
CA THR A 7 3.04 0.42 -5.97
C THR A 7 1.98 1.38 -5.41
N PRO A 8 1.26 2.12 -6.27
CA PRO A 8 0.07 2.86 -5.86
C PRO A 8 -1.08 1.87 -5.58
N VAL A 9 -1.79 2.07 -4.47
CA VAL A 9 -2.85 1.20 -4.00
C VAL A 9 -4.08 2.01 -3.60
N LYS A 10 -5.26 1.44 -3.83
CA LYS A 10 -6.53 1.87 -3.26
C LYS A 10 -6.70 1.17 -1.91
N LEU A 11 -6.95 1.96 -0.88
CA LEU A 11 -7.18 1.47 0.48
C LEU A 11 -8.67 1.16 0.71
N PRO A 12 -9.00 0.33 1.72
CA PRO A 12 -10.39 -0.08 1.98
C PRO A 12 -11.31 1.08 2.37
N ASP A 13 -10.74 2.20 2.82
CA ASP A 13 -11.45 3.44 3.12
C ASP A 13 -11.66 4.35 1.88
N GLY A 14 -11.34 3.85 0.68
CA GLY A 14 -11.45 4.56 -0.58
C GLY A 14 -10.33 5.57 -0.85
N ARG A 15 -9.36 5.72 0.06
CA ARG A 15 -8.23 6.63 -0.13
C ARG A 15 -7.17 6.00 -1.03
N ASP A 16 -6.39 6.87 -1.68
CA ASP A 16 -5.21 6.47 -2.42
C ASP A 16 -3.97 6.50 -1.50
N GLY A 17 -3.10 5.52 -1.69
CA GLY A 17 -1.83 5.41 -0.98
C GLY A 17 -0.74 4.84 -1.86
N ILE A 18 0.49 4.92 -1.38
CA ILE A 18 1.66 4.32 -2.03
C ILE A 18 2.35 3.41 -1.03
N VAL A 19 2.65 2.18 -1.45
CA VAL A 19 3.38 1.23 -0.62
C VAL A 19 4.82 1.71 -0.47
N ILE A 20 5.33 1.71 0.76
CA ILE A 20 6.69 2.12 1.08
C ILE A 20 7.45 0.96 1.72
N PRO A 21 8.79 0.97 1.67
CA PRO A 21 9.59 -0.03 2.35
C PRO A 21 9.29 0.00 3.85
N PRO A 22 8.88 -1.14 4.45
CA PRO A 22 8.68 -1.19 5.88
C PRO A 22 10.03 -1.25 6.61
N PRO A 23 10.12 -0.70 7.84
CA PRO A 23 11.33 -0.83 8.66
C PRO A 23 11.56 -2.26 9.17
N ILE A 24 10.53 -3.11 9.13
CA ILE A 24 10.57 -4.51 9.56
C ILE A 24 9.83 -5.34 8.49
N SER A 25 10.43 -6.45 8.07
CA SER A 25 9.79 -7.35 7.11
C SER A 25 8.49 -7.92 7.69
N SER A 26 7.38 -7.78 6.98
CA SER A 26 6.09 -8.37 7.32
C SER A 26 5.56 -9.10 6.10
N ARG A 27 5.21 -10.37 6.27
CA ARG A 27 4.76 -11.24 5.17
C ARG A 27 3.37 -10.88 4.67
N ASP A 28 2.48 -10.54 5.59
CA ASP A 28 1.04 -10.36 5.32
C ASP A 28 0.60 -8.90 5.38
N ARG A 29 1.54 -7.98 5.63
CA ARG A 29 1.26 -6.56 5.79
C ARG A 29 2.21 -5.68 4.99
N VAL A 30 1.65 -4.62 4.43
CA VAL A 30 2.37 -3.58 3.71
C VAL A 30 2.25 -2.26 4.45
N LEU A 31 3.34 -1.49 4.45
CA LEU A 31 3.33 -0.14 4.96
C LEU A 31 2.93 0.81 3.83
N VAL A 32 1.85 1.55 4.01
CA VAL A 32 1.32 2.47 3.00
C VAL A 32 1.43 3.90 3.50
N LYS A 33 1.92 4.80 2.64
CA LYS A 33 1.89 6.24 2.85
C LYS A 33 0.64 6.82 2.19
N VAL A 34 -0.27 7.37 2.98
CA VAL A 34 -1.51 8.00 2.48
C VAL A 34 -1.31 9.47 2.14
N LYS A 35 -2.23 10.02 1.33
CA LYS A 35 -2.30 11.45 1.02
C LYS A 35 -2.45 12.25 2.33
N GLY A 36 -1.41 12.99 2.70
CA GLY A 36 -1.24 13.63 4.02
C GLY A 36 0.04 13.20 4.76
N GLY A 37 0.81 12.26 4.22
CA GLY A 37 2.13 11.88 4.75
C GLY A 37 2.10 10.87 5.90
N LYS A 38 0.91 10.53 6.41
CA LYS A 38 0.72 9.50 7.42
C LYS A 38 1.09 8.12 6.85
N LYS A 39 1.78 7.32 7.65
CA LYS A 39 2.16 5.94 7.33
C LYS A 39 1.27 5.00 8.13
N VAL A 40 0.62 4.05 7.47
CA VAL A 40 -0.32 3.12 8.08
C VAL A 40 -0.07 1.72 7.53
N TRP A 41 -0.17 0.72 8.39
CA TRP A 41 -0.07 -0.68 8.01
C TRP A 41 -1.42 -1.20 7.54
N PHE A 42 -1.41 -1.93 6.43
CA PHE A 42 -2.58 -2.61 5.89
C PHE A 42 -2.22 -4.05 5.56
N GLY A 43 -3.21 -4.94 5.59
CA GLY A 43 -3.10 -6.26 5.01
C GLY A 43 -2.84 -6.16 3.52
N VAL A 44 -2.05 -7.09 2.98
CA VAL A 44 -1.81 -7.19 1.53
C VAL A 44 -3.15 -7.34 0.79
N ASP A 45 -4.08 -8.13 1.33
CA ASP A 45 -5.39 -8.40 0.73
C ASP A 45 -6.38 -7.22 0.86
N GLU A 46 -6.11 -6.26 1.74
CA GLU A 46 -6.94 -5.06 1.90
C GLU A 46 -6.57 -3.97 0.86
N CYS A 47 -5.40 -4.11 0.22
CA CYS A 47 -4.85 -3.12 -0.68
C CYS A 47 -5.11 -3.53 -2.13
N VAL A 48 -5.85 -2.71 -2.89
CA VAL A 48 -6.08 -2.96 -4.32
C VAL A 48 -5.05 -2.19 -5.14
N PRO A 49 -4.09 -2.83 -5.82
CA PRO A 49 -3.13 -2.12 -6.65
C PRO A 49 -3.83 -1.36 -7.78
N VAL A 50 -3.55 -0.07 -7.87
CA VAL A 50 -4.06 0.78 -8.95
C VAL A 50 -3.05 0.69 -10.08
N PHE A 51 -3.26 -0.27 -10.98
CA PHE A 51 -2.51 -0.30 -12.23
C PHE A 51 -3.10 0.78 -13.13
N SER A 52 -2.45 1.94 -13.18
CA SER A 52 -2.61 2.82 -14.33
C SER A 52 -2.12 2.04 -15.53
N ALA A 53 -3.05 1.49 -16.32
CA ALA A 53 -2.73 0.95 -17.63
C ALA A 53 -2.05 2.05 -18.47
N PRO A 54 -1.02 1.71 -19.26
CA PRO A 54 -0.27 2.67 -20.07
C PRO A 54 -1.12 3.37 -21.14
#